data_AF-A0A162EHG8-F1
#
_entry.id   AF-A0A162EHG8-F1
#
_cell.length_a   1.000
_cell.length_b   1.000
_cell.length_c   1.000
_cell.angle_alpha   90.00
_cell.angle_beta   90.00
_cell.angle_gamma   90.00
#
_symmetry.space_group_name_H-M   'P 1'
#
loop_
_entity.id
_entity.type
_entity.pdbx_description
1 polymer ?
#
loop_
_entity_poly.entity_id
_entity_poly.type
_entity_poly.pdbx_seq_one_letter_code
_entity_poly.pdbx_strand_id
1 'polypeptide(L)'
;MPFTASTRDMMQTLGVLDAKTLHRRREDYNDKSVHPDSQFFKVGVHYLRKSPTSKQLVWDPETTVRAWIEATKAQPQPVAEVPQ
;
A
#
# COMPACT_ATOMS: atom_id res chain seq x y z
N MET A 1 -1.46 -11.94 13.90
CA MET A 1 -2.31 -11.31 12.88
C MET A 1 -2.11 -12.08 11.57
N PRO A 2 -3.17 -12.46 10.84
CA PRO A 2 -3.04 -13.42 9.74
C PRO A 2 -2.76 -12.72 8.39
N PHE A 3 -1.59 -12.99 7.80
CA PHE A 3 -1.24 -12.58 6.43
C PHE A 3 -1.98 -13.45 5.41
N THR A 4 -3.23 -13.11 5.10
CA THR A 4 -4.14 -13.95 4.31
C THR A 4 -4.46 -13.39 2.94
N ALA A 5 -4.32 -12.08 2.74
CA ALA A 5 -4.73 -11.42 1.50
C ALA A 5 -3.61 -11.48 0.44
N SER A 6 -3.97 -11.73 -0.81
CA SER A 6 -3.05 -11.55 -1.93
C SER A 6 -2.92 -10.07 -2.30
N THR A 7 -1.89 -9.70 -3.06
CA THR A 7 -1.78 -8.35 -3.62
C THR A 7 -3.02 -7.95 -4.43
N ARG A 8 -3.66 -8.91 -5.12
CA ARG A 8 -4.88 -8.66 -5.90
C ARG A 8 -6.06 -8.31 -5.01
N ASP A 9 -6.23 -9.02 -3.90
CA ASP A 9 -7.31 -8.75 -2.95
C ASP A 9 -7.11 -7.38 -2.27
N MET A 10 -5.85 -7.04 -1.93
CA MET A 10 -5.53 -5.72 -1.39
C MET A 10 -5.79 -4.61 -2.40
N MET A 11 -5.47 -4.79 -3.68
CA MET A 11 -5.80 -3.81 -4.72
C MET A 11 -7.30 -3.52 -4.76
N GLN A 12 -8.13 -4.56 -4.74
CA GLN A 12 -9.59 -4.41 -4.72
C GLN A 12 -10.07 -3.72 -3.45
N THR A 13 -9.53 -4.12 -2.29
CA THR A 13 -9.89 -3.56 -0.98
C THR A 13 -9.53 -2.08 -0.84
N LEU A 14 -8.37 -1.68 -1.38
CA LEU A 14 -7.86 -0.32 -1.28
C LEU A 14 -8.31 0.59 -2.45
N GLY A 15 -9.06 0.06 -3.43
CA GLY A 15 -9.46 0.79 -4.63
C GLY A 15 -8.28 1.16 -5.54
N VAL A 16 -7.19 0.39 -5.50
CA VAL A 16 -5.98 0.62 -6.29
C VAL A 16 -6.04 -0.16 -7.60
N LEU A 17 -5.88 0.53 -8.72
CA LEU A 17 -5.99 -0.06 -10.06
C LEU A 17 -4.71 -0.77 -10.54
N ASP A 18 -3.54 -0.43 -9.99
CA ASP A 18 -2.25 -0.99 -10.40
C ASP A 18 -1.42 -1.49 -9.21
N ALA A 19 -0.88 -2.70 -9.33
CA ALA A 19 0.04 -3.30 -8.36
C ALA A 19 1.32 -2.47 -8.18
N LYS A 20 1.73 -1.68 -9.19
CA LYS A 20 2.88 -0.78 -9.05
C LYS A 20 2.67 0.27 -7.97
N THR A 21 1.44 0.75 -7.79
CA THR A 21 1.12 1.72 -6.73
C THR A 21 1.38 1.11 -5.36
N LEU A 22 0.90 -0.11 -5.10
CA LEU A 22 1.21 -0.83 -3.86
C LEU A 22 2.71 -1.09 -3.71
N HIS A 23 3.38 -1.50 -4.78
CA HIS A 23 4.81 -1.80 -4.78
C HIS A 23 5.66 -0.58 -4.36
N ARG A 24 5.39 0.60 -4.93
CA ARG A 24 6.13 1.84 -4.60
C ARG A 24 5.95 2.28 -3.15
N ARG A 25 4.85 1.90 -2.51
CA ARG A 25 4.52 2.25 -1.12
C ARG A 25 5.17 1.31 -0.10
N ARG A 26 5.90 0.30 -0.55
CA ARG A 26 6.64 -0.65 0.29
C ARG A 26 7.99 -0.08 0.70
N GLU A 27 8.42 -0.34 1.94
CA GLU A 27 9.72 0.07 2.46
C GLU A 27 10.89 -0.62 1.75
N ASP A 28 10.69 -1.84 1.24
CA ASP A 28 11.72 -2.60 0.52
C ASP A 28 11.81 -2.20 -0.97
N TYR A 29 11.02 -1.23 -1.41
CA TYR A 29 11.13 -0.67 -2.76
C TYR A 29 12.29 0.31 -2.82
N ASN A 30 13.39 -0.09 -3.44
CA ASN A 30 14.59 0.73 -3.52
C ASN A 30 14.68 1.46 -4.86
N ASP A 31 14.03 2.61 -4.96
CA ASP A 31 14.08 3.51 -6.11
C ASP A 31 14.30 4.94 -5.64
N LYS A 32 15.38 5.56 -6.10
CA LYS A 32 15.79 6.91 -5.70
C LYS A 32 14.78 7.98 -6.14
N SER A 33 13.89 7.67 -7.08
CA SER A 33 12.85 8.59 -7.55
C SER A 33 11.59 8.57 -6.69
N VAL A 34 11.49 7.67 -5.70
CA VAL A 34 10.34 7.60 -4.78
C VAL A 34 10.68 8.26 -3.45
N HIS A 35 9.81 9.17 -3.01
CA HIS A 35 10.00 9.88 -1.76
C HIS A 35 9.83 8.90 -0.56
N PRO A 36 10.74 8.88 0.42
CA PRO A 36 10.66 7.96 1.57
C PRO A 36 9.34 8.02 2.33
N ASP A 37 8.76 9.21 2.48
CA ASP A 37 7.45 9.39 3.17
C ASP A 37 6.27 8.72 2.46
N SER A 38 6.43 8.38 1.18
CA SER A 38 5.42 7.60 0.46
C SER A 38 5.52 6.10 0.77
N GLN A 39 6.57 5.64 1.44
CA GLN A 39 6.85 4.23 1.74
C GLN A 39 6.46 3.89 3.17
N PHE A 40 5.22 3.50 3.39
CA PHE A 40 4.67 3.22 4.72
C PHE A 40 4.27 1.75 4.94
N PHE A 41 4.27 0.92 3.88
CA PHE A 41 4.09 -0.51 4.04
C PHE A 41 5.41 -1.15 4.48
N LYS A 42 5.36 -1.98 5.53
CA LYS A 42 6.53 -2.52 6.24
C LYS A 42 6.50 -4.04 6.22
N VAL A 43 7.65 -4.64 6.01
CA VAL A 43 7.82 -6.10 6.02
C VAL A 43 7.56 -6.61 7.43
N GLY A 44 6.75 -7.65 7.56
CA GLY A 44 6.39 -8.24 8.85
C GLY A 44 5.30 -7.50 9.63
N VAL A 45 4.83 -6.35 9.13
CA VAL A 45 3.67 -5.62 9.69
C VAL A 45 2.50 -5.62 8.71
N HIS A 46 2.77 -5.20 7.47
CA HIS A 46 1.75 -5.02 6.43
C HIS A 46 1.80 -6.16 5.41
N TYR A 47 2.99 -6.65 5.08
CA TYR A 47 3.17 -7.75 4.15
C TYR A 47 4.35 -8.65 4.50
N LEU A 48 4.29 -9.88 4.00
CA LEU A 48 5.35 -10.86 4.04
C LEU A 48 5.52 -11.51 2.66
N ARG A 49 6.70 -12.07 2.41
CA ARG A 49 6.87 -12.99 1.28
C ARG A 49 6.28 -14.34 1.65
N LYS A 50 5.54 -14.95 0.72
CA LYS A 50 4.96 -16.29 0.92
C LYS A 50 6.03 -17.36 1.17
N SER A 51 7.23 -17.17 0.60
CA SER A 51 8.43 -17.95 0.92
C SER A 51 9.68 -17.09 0.67
N PRO A 52 10.86 -17.44 1.22
CA PRO A 52 12.09 -16.68 1.05
C PRO A 52 12.49 -16.46 -0.43
N THR A 53 12.16 -17.42 -1.29
CA THR A 53 12.47 -17.41 -2.73
C THR A 53 11.33 -16.90 -3.60
N SER A 54 10.11 -16.77 -3.06
CA SER A 54 8.95 -16.33 -3.83
C SER A 54 8.90 -14.81 -3.94
N LYS A 55 8.50 -14.35 -5.13
CA LYS A 55 8.13 -12.95 -5.38
C LYS A 55 6.70 -12.63 -4.94
N GLN A 56 5.92 -13.65 -4.56
CA GLN A 56 4.53 -13.46 -4.12
C GLN A 56 4.48 -12.93 -2.69
N LEU A 57 3.68 -11.89 -2.50
CA LEU A 57 3.41 -11.29 -1.21
C LEU A 57 2.07 -11.74 -0.67
N VAL A 58 2.02 -11.92 0.64
CA VAL A 58 0.82 -12.07 1.44
C VAL A 58 0.72 -10.87 2.37
N TRP A 59 -0.47 -10.31 2.49
CA TRP A 59 -0.74 -9.07 3.18
C TRP A 59 -1.61 -9.34 4.40
N ASP A 60 -1.39 -8.54 5.44
CA ASP A 60 -2.33 -8.42 6.54
C ASP A 60 -3.35 -7.33 6.15
N PRO A 61 -4.61 -7.69 5.86
CA PRO A 61 -5.59 -6.74 5.38
C PRO A 61 -5.93 -5.66 6.43
N GLU A 62 -5.94 -5.99 7.71
CA GLU A 62 -6.36 -5.06 8.77
C GLU A 62 -5.35 -3.93 8.94
N THR A 63 -4.08 -4.29 9.10
CA THR A 63 -3.00 -3.30 9.28
C THR A 63 -2.77 -2.52 8.00
N THR A 64 -2.83 -3.18 6.84
CA THR A 64 -2.59 -2.54 5.53
C THR A 64 -3.68 -1.52 5.20
N VAL A 65 -4.95 -1.82 5.46
CA VAL A 65 -6.07 -0.87 5.26
C VAL A 65 -5.92 0.33 6.19
N ARG A 66 -5.58 0.13 7.47
CA ARG A 66 -5.35 1.25 8.41
C ARG A 66 -4.24 2.18 7.93
N ALA A 67 -3.08 1.62 7.60
CA ALA A 67 -1.94 2.39 7.10
C ALA A 67 -2.28 3.13 5.80
N TRP A 68 -3.04 2.50 4.91
CA TRP A 68 -3.50 3.14 3.68
C TRP A 68 -4.43 4.33 3.95
N ILE A 69 -5.41 4.17 4.84
CA ILE A 69 -6.34 5.26 5.21
C ILE A 69 -5.58 6.42 5.86
N GLU A 70 -4.64 6.13 6.76
CA GLU A 70 -3.84 7.17 7.42
C GLU A 70 -2.98 7.94 6.41
N ALA A 71 -2.33 7.24 5.49
CA ALA A 71 -1.51 7.85 4.46
C ALA A 71 -2.32 8.62 3.40
N THR A 72 -3.57 8.22 3.15
CA THR A 72 -4.43 8.86 2.14
C THR A 72 -5.30 9.98 2.71
N LYS A 73 -5.63 9.95 4.02
CA LYS A 73 -6.32 11.05 4.72
C LYS A 73 -5.53 12.36 4.73
N ALA A 74 -4.21 12.30 4.65
CA ALA A 74 -3.34 13.48 4.67
C ALA A 74 -3.31 14.25 3.34
N GLN A 75 -3.98 13.77 2.27
CA GLN A 75 -4.16 14.56 1.06
C GLN A 75 -5.48 15.32 1.13
N PRO A 76 -5.48 16.67 1.26
CA PRO A 76 -6.69 17.43 1.05
C PRO A 76 -7.13 17.18 -0.40
N GLN A 77 -8.37 16.71 -0.57
CA GLN A 77 -8.98 16.71 -1.89
C GLN A 77 -8.89 18.14 -2.45
N PRO A 78 -8.54 18.34 -3.73
CA PRO A 78 -8.74 19.65 -4.32
C PRO A 78 -10.24 19.89 -4.27
N VAL A 79 -10.67 20.85 -3.46
CA VAL A 79 -12.03 21.36 -3.50
C VAL A 79 -12.20 21.88 -4.92
N ALA A 80 -12.96 21.16 -5.75
CA ALA A 80 -13.36 21.67 -7.04
C ALA A 80 -14.15 22.95 -6.76
N GLU A 81 -13.49 24.09 -6.95
CA GLU A 81 -14.10 25.40 -6.86
C GLU A 81 -15.20 25.44 -7.91
N VAL A 82 -16.46 25.43 -7.46
CA VAL A 82 -17.62 25.56 -8.33
C VAL A 82 -17.69 27.03 -8.74
N PRO A 83 -17.52 27.38 -10.03
CA PRO A 83 -17.67 28.76 -10.46
C PRO A 83 -19.14 29.18 -10.29
N GLN A 84 -19.34 30.34 -9.64
CA GLN A 84 -20.64 31.02 -9.52
C GLN A 84 -21.04 31.70 -10.83
#